data_AF-A0A7L2UVI8-F1
#
_entry.id   AF-A0A7L2UVI8-F1
#
_cell.length_a   1.000
_cell.length_b   1.000
_cell.length_c   1.000
_cell.angle_alpha   90.00
_cell.angle_beta   90.00
_cell.angle_gamma   90.00
#
_symmetry.space_group_name_H-M   'P 1'
#
loop_
_entity.id
_entity.type
_entity.pdbx_description
1 polymer ?
#
loop_
_entity_poly.entity_id
_entity_poly.type
_entity_poly.pdbx_seq_one_letter_code
_entity_poly.pdbx_strand_id
1 'polypeptide(L)'
;MTMEMKDSGSVVLTAYHPHSPARIPSMEQSFVQDIPTSHLPTSRKSLPRCRRINRMLSNESAPSPAFSRSNSQASMDSTSMEDFWCEVESIKESSEDGSEEATLLEFKPADEGELEAEWLQDVGLSTLISGAEEEDGQALLSTLTRTQAAAVQKRYNTYTQTLRKKNKHTVRDVRDIFGTNDSSPTFETVPVSPVPSNGIQLPGQKPVWKSVSSNSCLDCRLDKGSPSITEELSYEVSFSESITVLPKTQEWPKNQRFKKEDSALPKFIVRKSRFGLTEIGDLSPEDMKKIRYLSLIELTAFYDALGVELKRNRAERVRGRENGLFGVPLTILLENDQKKVPGIKVPLIFQKLLLKLEDTGLETEGILRVPGSASRVKNLHQELEAKFYEDTFDWDQVRNNDAAGLLKMFIRELPSPLFTVEYLPAFILLVEKISKIKLQLQALHLLIMLLPEANRDTAKAFLQFLKKVVANEGKNKMNLWNVSMIVAPNLFIYKGKRANQQEMQAAATTAHIVRLLIRYQDILWTV
;
A
#
# COMPACT_ATOMS: atom_id res chain seq x y z
N MET A 1 -16.44 53.30 -22.63
CA MET A 1 -16.75 52.75 -23.97
C MET A 1 -17.44 51.41 -23.72
N THR A 2 -18.76 51.40 -23.88
CA THR A 2 -19.66 50.26 -23.67
C THR A 2 -19.62 49.31 -24.87
N MET A 3 -19.56 48.00 -24.64
CA MET A 3 -19.97 46.93 -25.58
C MET A 3 -20.03 45.61 -24.80
N GLU A 4 -21.23 45.16 -24.41
CA GLU A 4 -22.15 44.27 -25.15
C GLU A 4 -21.86 42.79 -24.90
N MET A 5 -22.74 42.17 -24.09
CA MET A 5 -22.87 40.73 -23.97
C MET A 5 -23.65 40.18 -25.16
N LYS A 6 -23.13 39.12 -25.77
CA LYS A 6 -23.87 38.29 -26.73
C LYS A 6 -24.22 36.96 -26.08
N ASP A 7 -25.53 36.81 -25.92
CA ASP A 7 -26.24 35.59 -25.61
C ASP A 7 -26.50 34.85 -26.94
N SER A 8 -26.11 33.59 -27.06
CA SER A 8 -26.55 32.74 -28.17
C SER A 8 -26.27 31.26 -27.90
N GLY A 9 -27.34 30.47 -27.86
CA GLY A 9 -27.30 29.09 -28.34
C GLY A 9 -27.72 28.02 -27.34
N SER A 10 -29.03 27.89 -27.11
CA SER A 10 -29.64 26.66 -26.64
C SER A 10 -29.36 25.52 -27.65
N VAL A 11 -28.68 24.46 -27.20
CA VAL A 11 -28.55 23.21 -27.96
C VAL A 11 -29.32 22.12 -27.25
N VAL A 12 -30.31 21.59 -27.96
CA VAL A 12 -31.21 20.51 -27.57
C VAL A 12 -30.43 19.19 -27.51
N LEU A 13 -30.42 18.55 -26.35
CA LEU A 13 -29.92 17.18 -26.17
C LEU A 13 -30.93 16.19 -26.75
N THR A 14 -30.67 15.68 -27.95
CA THR A 14 -31.34 14.47 -28.47
C THR A 14 -30.85 13.23 -27.73
N ALA A 15 -31.78 12.53 -27.10
CA ALA A 15 -31.59 11.29 -26.37
C ALA A 15 -31.04 10.17 -27.27
N TYR A 16 -30.03 9.44 -26.78
CA TYR A 16 -29.61 8.16 -27.34
C TYR A 16 -30.32 7.01 -26.61
N HIS A 17 -30.95 6.13 -27.40
CA HIS A 17 -31.63 4.92 -26.97
C HIS A 17 -30.65 3.85 -26.46
N PRO A 18 -31.03 3.06 -25.44
CA PRO A 18 -30.22 1.94 -24.95
C PRO A 18 -30.38 0.72 -25.87
N HIS A 19 -29.27 0.24 -26.43
CA HIS A 19 -29.21 -1.01 -27.17
C HIS A 19 -29.23 -2.21 -26.20
N SER A 20 -30.23 -3.08 -26.38
CA SER A 20 -30.28 -4.43 -25.79
C SER A 20 -29.44 -5.41 -26.62
N PRO A 21 -28.84 -6.45 -26.00
CA PRO A 21 -27.96 -7.40 -26.68
C PRO A 21 -28.76 -8.45 -27.48
N ALA A 22 -28.29 -8.72 -28.69
CA ALA A 22 -28.80 -9.77 -29.56
C ALA A 22 -28.39 -11.17 -29.05
N ARG A 23 -29.38 -12.07 -28.99
CA ARG A 23 -29.22 -13.53 -28.84
C ARG A 23 -28.89 -14.19 -30.19
N ILE A 24 -28.53 -15.48 -30.07
CA ILE A 24 -28.74 -16.63 -30.99
C ILE A 24 -27.44 -17.11 -31.69
N PRO A 25 -27.18 -18.43 -31.95
CA PRO A 25 -27.90 -19.66 -31.56
C PRO A 25 -27.02 -20.74 -30.87
N SER A 26 -27.72 -21.54 -30.07
CA SER A 26 -27.44 -22.94 -29.74
C SER A 26 -27.42 -23.82 -30.99
N MET A 27 -26.41 -24.68 -31.12
CA MET A 27 -26.43 -25.81 -32.06
C MET A 27 -26.26 -27.11 -31.26
N GLU A 28 -27.39 -27.78 -31.03
CA GLU A 28 -27.45 -29.17 -30.60
C GLU A 28 -27.07 -30.06 -31.79
N GLN A 29 -26.12 -30.99 -31.58
CA GLN A 29 -26.09 -32.23 -32.36
C GLN A 29 -25.80 -33.40 -31.41
N SER A 30 -26.88 -34.13 -31.17
CA SER A 30 -26.93 -35.48 -30.64
C SER A 30 -26.27 -36.48 -31.58
N PHE A 31 -25.36 -37.32 -31.07
CA PHE A 31 -25.16 -38.67 -31.58
C PHE A 31 -25.01 -39.64 -30.39
N VAL A 32 -25.97 -40.57 -30.34
CA VAL A 32 -26.03 -41.74 -29.45
C VAL A 32 -25.59 -42.96 -30.25
N GLN A 33 -25.13 -43.98 -29.51
CA GLN A 33 -24.88 -45.42 -29.84
C GLN A 33 -23.40 -45.80 -29.72
N ASP A 34 -23.00 -46.93 -29.15
CA ASP A 34 -23.65 -47.97 -28.36
C ASP A 34 -22.51 -48.77 -27.69
N ILE A 35 -22.78 -49.35 -26.53
CA ILE A 35 -21.87 -50.22 -25.75
C ILE A 35 -21.74 -51.59 -26.44
N PRO A 36 -20.59 -52.28 -26.31
CA PRO A 36 -20.65 -53.60 -25.68
C PRO A 36 -19.57 -53.83 -24.62
N THR A 37 -20.05 -54.41 -23.52
CA THR A 37 -19.33 -55.10 -22.44
C THR A 37 -18.31 -56.13 -22.95
N SER A 38 -17.17 -56.28 -22.26
CA SER A 38 -16.97 -57.40 -21.31
C SER A 38 -15.51 -57.67 -20.86
N HIS A 39 -15.42 -58.15 -19.61
CA HIS A 39 -14.44 -59.07 -18.97
C HIS A 39 -13.01 -58.63 -18.54
N LEU A 40 -12.85 -58.63 -17.21
CA LEU A 40 -11.64 -58.83 -16.39
C LEU A 40 -10.94 -60.18 -16.68
N PRO A 41 -9.64 -60.33 -16.29
CA PRO A 41 -9.37 -61.06 -15.04
C PRO A 41 -8.21 -60.55 -14.16
N THR A 42 -8.43 -60.76 -12.86
CA THR A 42 -7.54 -60.96 -11.70
C THR A 42 -6.07 -61.37 -11.93
N SER A 43 -5.17 -60.83 -11.09
CA SER A 43 -4.16 -61.66 -10.39
C SER A 43 -3.65 -61.01 -9.09
N ARG A 44 -3.67 -61.81 -8.02
CA ARG A 44 -3.11 -61.57 -6.68
C ARG A 44 -1.64 -61.99 -6.62
N LYS A 45 -0.89 -61.44 -5.63
CA LYS A 45 0.17 -62.03 -4.76
C LYS A 45 1.18 -60.92 -4.43
N SER A 46 1.84 -60.82 -3.27
CA SER A 46 1.80 -61.46 -1.96
C SER A 46 2.83 -60.74 -1.09
N LEU A 47 2.53 -60.51 0.19
CA LEU A 47 3.50 -60.16 1.24
C LEU A 47 4.58 -61.25 1.42
N PRO A 48 5.71 -60.90 2.07
CA PRO A 48 6.27 -61.79 3.07
C PRO A 48 6.51 -61.11 4.42
N ARG A 49 6.28 -61.92 5.47
CA ARG A 49 6.41 -61.62 6.89
C ARG A 49 7.60 -62.44 7.45
N CYS A 50 8.27 -61.85 8.45
CA CYS A 50 9.15 -62.46 9.46
C CYS A 50 10.58 -62.89 9.09
N ARG A 51 11.57 -62.37 9.83
CA ARG A 51 12.23 -63.13 10.93
C ARG A 51 12.95 -62.22 11.93
N ARG A 52 12.66 -62.47 13.20
CA ARG A 52 13.29 -61.96 14.43
C ARG A 52 14.59 -62.74 14.67
N ILE A 53 15.66 -62.07 15.09
CA ILE A 53 16.74 -62.67 15.88
C ILE A 53 17.08 -61.69 17.01
N ASN A 54 16.99 -62.18 18.26
CA ASN A 54 17.43 -61.52 19.48
C ASN A 54 18.95 -61.71 19.66
N ARG A 55 19.65 -60.69 20.19
CA ARG A 55 20.78 -60.90 21.11
C ARG A 55 20.89 -59.72 22.08
N MET A 56 20.95 -60.04 23.38
CA MET A 56 20.98 -59.12 24.53
C MET A 56 22.41 -58.75 24.95
N LEU A 57 22.46 -57.83 25.94
CA LEU A 57 23.56 -57.28 26.79
C LEU A 57 24.04 -55.91 26.27
N SER A 58 24.00 -54.79 27.01
CA SER A 58 24.12 -54.57 28.46
C SER A 58 23.49 -53.23 28.89
N ASN A 59 23.18 -53.11 30.18
CA ASN A 59 22.61 -51.97 30.89
C ASN A 59 23.29 -50.61 30.60
N GLU A 60 22.50 -49.59 30.31
CA GLU A 60 22.57 -48.28 30.97
C GLU A 60 21.24 -47.53 30.80
N SER A 61 20.80 -46.91 31.88
CA SER A 61 19.48 -46.31 32.07
C SER A 61 19.35 -44.94 31.40
N ALA A 62 18.39 -44.79 30.47
CA ALA A 62 17.87 -43.50 30.02
C ALA A 62 16.35 -43.62 29.76
N PRO A 63 15.55 -42.57 30.06
CA PRO A 63 14.09 -42.68 30.07
C PRO A 63 13.51 -42.77 28.65
N SER A 64 12.44 -43.56 28.53
CA SER A 64 11.67 -43.87 27.32
C SER A 64 11.07 -42.63 26.62
N PRO A 65 11.01 -42.59 25.28
CA PRO A 65 10.19 -41.62 24.56
C PRO A 65 8.71 -42.02 24.68
N ALA A 66 7.86 -41.07 25.06
CA ALA A 66 6.43 -41.26 25.14
C ALA A 66 5.83 -41.48 23.75
N PHE A 67 5.05 -42.55 23.62
CA PHE A 67 4.25 -42.90 22.45
C PHE A 67 3.35 -41.75 21.98
N SER A 68 3.33 -41.54 20.67
CA SER A 68 2.41 -40.67 19.95
C SER A 68 0.96 -40.96 20.30
N ARG A 69 0.28 -39.97 20.90
CA ARG A 69 -1.18 -39.92 20.96
C ARG A 69 -1.70 -39.13 19.77
N SER A 70 -2.69 -39.74 19.12
CA SER A 70 -3.56 -39.20 18.07
C SER A 70 -3.80 -37.69 18.19
N ASN A 71 -3.39 -36.94 17.16
CA ASN A 71 -3.65 -35.51 16.99
C ASN A 71 -5.08 -35.28 16.47
N SER A 72 -6.06 -35.59 17.30
CA SER A 72 -7.47 -35.30 17.03
C SER A 72 -8.05 -34.38 18.09
N GLN A 73 -7.32 -33.31 18.42
CA GLN A 73 -7.81 -32.07 19.06
C GLN A 73 -6.81 -30.93 18.78
N ALA A 74 -6.69 -30.50 17.52
CA ALA A 74 -6.13 -29.19 17.22
C ALA A 74 -7.22 -28.13 17.47
N SER A 75 -7.43 -27.84 18.76
CA SER A 75 -8.17 -26.66 19.20
C SER A 75 -7.45 -25.44 18.62
N MET A 76 -8.20 -24.58 17.92
CA MET A 76 -7.71 -23.38 17.26
C MET A 76 -7.05 -22.44 18.28
N ASP A 77 -5.73 -22.52 18.44
CA ASP A 77 -5.01 -21.47 19.16
C ASP A 77 -4.85 -20.26 18.25
N SER A 78 -5.95 -19.54 18.13
CA SER A 78 -6.10 -18.31 17.36
C SER A 78 -5.18 -17.17 17.84
N THR A 79 -4.38 -17.34 18.91
CA THR A 79 -3.45 -16.32 19.41
C THR A 79 -2.10 -16.33 18.70
N SER A 80 -1.83 -17.38 17.97
CA SER A 80 -0.51 -17.74 17.51
C SER A 80 -0.19 -17.14 16.12
N MET A 81 1.08 -16.85 15.85
CA MET A 81 1.54 -16.16 14.62
C MET A 81 2.22 -17.12 13.64
N GLU A 82 2.02 -18.44 13.81
CA GLU A 82 2.72 -19.47 13.03
C GLU A 82 2.49 -19.32 11.53
N ASP A 83 1.27 -19.09 11.07
CA ASP A 83 0.98 -18.94 9.65
C ASP A 83 1.85 -17.84 9.00
N PHE A 84 2.05 -16.72 9.70
CA PHE A 84 2.94 -15.64 9.24
C PHE A 84 4.40 -16.11 9.17
N TRP A 85 4.91 -16.74 10.23
CA TRP A 85 6.31 -17.16 10.29
C TRP A 85 6.63 -18.33 9.37
N CYS A 86 5.72 -19.29 9.20
CA CYS A 86 5.82 -20.36 8.21
C CYS A 86 5.89 -19.79 6.79
N GLU A 87 5.09 -18.75 6.49
CA GLU A 87 5.18 -18.07 5.20
C GLU A 87 6.52 -17.34 5.03
N VAL A 88 7.03 -16.68 6.08
CA VAL A 88 8.36 -16.04 6.07
C VAL A 88 9.48 -17.05 5.84
N GLU A 89 9.41 -18.22 6.46
CA GLU A 89 10.35 -19.32 6.25
C GLU A 89 10.27 -19.84 4.81
N SER A 90 9.06 -20.08 4.29
CA SER A 90 8.86 -20.47 2.89
C SER A 90 9.42 -19.44 1.90
N ILE A 91 9.28 -18.15 2.20
CA ILE A 91 9.87 -17.07 1.41
C ILE A 91 11.40 -17.17 1.40
N LYS A 92 12.04 -17.39 2.57
CA LYS A 92 13.50 -17.52 2.69
C LYS A 92 14.01 -18.70 1.87
N GLU A 93 13.40 -19.87 2.03
CA GLU A 93 13.75 -21.08 1.27
C GLU A 93 13.62 -20.86 -0.25
N SER A 94 12.57 -20.15 -0.70
CA SER A 94 12.40 -19.84 -2.13
C SER A 94 13.44 -18.88 -2.69
N SER A 95 14.10 -18.09 -1.83
CA SER A 95 15.04 -17.04 -2.23
C SER A 95 16.50 -17.48 -2.29
N GLU A 96 16.85 -18.59 -1.63
CA GLU A 96 18.22 -19.15 -1.60
C GLU A 96 18.62 -19.80 -2.94
N ASP A 97 17.65 -20.08 -3.81
CA ASP A 97 17.83 -20.82 -5.07
C ASP A 97 18.22 -19.95 -6.28
N GLY A 98 18.42 -18.62 -6.11
CA GLY A 98 18.56 -17.68 -7.23
C GLY A 98 19.25 -16.35 -6.90
N SER A 99 20.34 -16.37 -6.12
CA SER A 99 21.15 -15.18 -5.85
C SER A 99 21.88 -14.68 -7.12
N GLU A 100 21.16 -14.01 -8.01
CA GLU A 100 21.75 -12.90 -8.77
C GLU A 100 21.91 -11.74 -7.78
N GLU A 101 23.16 -11.37 -7.52
CA GLU A 101 23.53 -10.27 -6.63
C GLU A 101 22.90 -8.97 -7.16
N ALA A 102 21.73 -8.63 -6.64
CA ALA A 102 21.07 -7.37 -6.92
C ALA A 102 22.02 -6.23 -6.53
N THR A 103 22.59 -5.55 -7.52
CA THR A 103 23.49 -4.41 -7.29
C THR A 103 22.70 -3.31 -6.59
N LEU A 104 22.88 -3.21 -5.27
CA LEU A 104 22.30 -2.16 -4.45
C LEU A 104 22.95 -0.83 -4.85
N LEU A 105 22.15 0.10 -5.37
CA LEU A 105 22.61 1.45 -5.67
C LEU A 105 22.76 2.21 -4.35
N GLU A 106 23.99 2.35 -3.85
CA GLU A 106 24.27 3.22 -2.70
C GLU A 106 23.96 4.68 -3.06
N PHE A 107 22.86 5.21 -2.52
CA PHE A 107 22.56 6.63 -2.59
C PHE A 107 23.19 7.36 -1.40
N LYS A 108 23.83 8.50 -1.67
CA LYS A 108 24.26 9.45 -0.63
C LYS A 108 23.06 9.80 0.27
N PRO A 109 23.21 9.83 1.61
CA PRO A 109 22.15 10.30 2.50
C PRO A 109 21.84 11.76 2.13
N ALA A 110 20.60 12.01 1.75
CA ALA A 110 20.14 13.35 1.42
C ALA A 110 20.16 14.23 2.67
N ASP A 111 20.57 15.48 2.51
CA ASP A 111 20.42 16.49 3.55
C ASP A 111 18.93 16.74 3.84
N GLU A 112 18.60 17.21 5.04
CA GLU A 112 17.22 17.54 5.44
C GLU A 112 16.60 18.52 4.43
N GLY A 113 17.37 19.51 3.96
CA GLY A 113 16.91 20.44 2.92
C GLY A 113 16.63 19.79 1.57
N GLU A 114 17.40 18.77 1.17
CA GLU A 114 17.17 18.05 -0.10
C GLU A 114 15.89 17.22 -0.03
N LEU A 115 15.60 16.61 1.13
CA LEU A 115 14.34 15.88 1.36
C LEU A 115 13.12 16.80 1.33
N GLU A 116 13.21 17.99 1.93
CA GLU A 116 12.11 18.96 1.88
C GLU A 116 11.91 19.54 0.48
N ALA A 117 12.99 19.72 -0.30
CA ALA A 117 12.89 20.13 -1.69
C ALA A 117 12.19 19.06 -2.55
N GLU A 118 12.56 17.78 -2.36
CA GLU A 118 11.93 16.64 -3.03
C GLU A 118 10.43 16.55 -2.66
N TRP A 119 10.10 16.76 -1.39
CA TRP A 119 8.71 16.78 -0.94
C TRP A 119 7.91 17.91 -1.59
N LEU A 120 8.46 19.13 -1.62
CA LEU A 120 7.83 20.29 -2.27
C LEU A 120 7.61 20.05 -3.77
N GLN A 121 8.54 19.38 -4.44
CA GLN A 121 8.37 18.96 -5.83
C GLN A 121 7.24 17.92 -5.99
N ASP A 122 7.19 16.91 -5.11
CA ASP A 122 6.20 15.83 -5.16
C ASP A 122 4.77 16.29 -4.89
N VAL A 123 4.57 17.40 -4.15
CA VAL A 123 3.25 18.03 -3.95
C VAL A 123 2.90 19.06 -5.03
N GLY A 124 3.72 19.21 -6.07
CA GLY A 124 3.47 20.17 -7.14
C GLY A 124 3.76 21.63 -6.77
N LEU A 125 4.61 21.85 -5.76
CA LEU A 125 5.05 23.18 -5.29
C LEU A 125 6.53 23.43 -5.62
N SER A 126 7.04 22.86 -6.72
CA SER A 126 8.40 23.09 -7.21
C SER A 126 8.70 24.57 -7.51
N THR A 127 7.67 25.35 -7.81
CA THR A 127 7.76 26.81 -8.01
C THR A 127 8.29 27.56 -6.80
N LEU A 128 8.01 27.09 -5.59
CA LEU A 128 8.55 27.66 -4.36
C LEU A 128 10.08 27.51 -4.26
N ILE A 129 10.65 26.55 -5.00
CA ILE A 129 12.09 26.30 -5.07
C ILE A 129 12.71 27.06 -6.25
N SER A 130 12.10 26.97 -7.43
CA SER A 130 12.65 27.52 -8.67
C SER A 130 12.43 29.03 -8.82
N GLY A 131 11.49 29.61 -8.07
CA GLY A 131 11.11 31.03 -8.19
C GLY A 131 10.34 31.35 -9.47
N ALA A 132 9.86 30.34 -10.19
CA ALA A 132 9.00 30.50 -11.36
C ALA A 132 7.54 30.78 -10.92
N GLU A 133 6.86 31.68 -11.61
CA GLU A 133 5.42 31.88 -11.43
C GLU A 133 4.65 30.87 -12.30
N GLU A 134 4.05 29.86 -11.66
CA GLU A 134 3.04 29.00 -12.29
C GLU A 134 1.70 29.16 -11.56
N GLU A 135 0.62 29.33 -12.32
CA GLU A 135 -0.73 29.52 -11.79
C GLU A 135 -1.22 28.31 -10.97
N ASP A 136 -0.82 27.09 -11.35
CA ASP A 136 -1.27 25.84 -10.71
C ASP A 136 -0.85 25.73 -9.24
N GLY A 137 0.39 26.11 -8.92
CA GLY A 137 0.90 26.06 -7.54
C GLY A 137 0.23 27.09 -6.63
N GLN A 138 -0.04 28.30 -7.14
CA GLN A 138 -0.75 29.34 -6.40
C GLN A 138 -2.22 28.96 -6.16
N ALA A 139 -2.88 28.41 -7.17
CA ALA A 139 -4.23 27.89 -7.05
C ALA A 139 -4.31 26.80 -5.98
N LEU A 140 -3.37 25.84 -5.98
CA LEU A 140 -3.29 24.80 -4.95
C LEU A 140 -3.18 25.40 -3.54
N LEU A 141 -2.21 26.29 -3.31
CA LEU A 141 -2.02 26.93 -2.00
C LEU A 141 -3.27 27.67 -1.49
N SER A 142 -4.03 28.29 -2.39
CA SER A 142 -5.27 29.00 -2.03
C SER A 142 -6.41 28.10 -1.56
N THR A 143 -6.37 26.81 -1.91
CA THR A 143 -7.40 25.82 -1.56
C THR A 143 -7.12 25.07 -0.25
N LEU A 144 -5.89 25.17 0.28
CA LEU A 144 -5.47 24.39 1.43
C LEU A 144 -6.19 24.84 2.72
N THR A 145 -6.51 23.87 3.58
CA THR A 145 -7.00 24.15 4.93
C THR A 145 -5.90 24.77 5.79
N ARG A 146 -6.26 25.28 6.98
CA ARG A 146 -5.30 25.91 7.88
C ARG A 146 -4.21 24.92 8.32
N THR A 147 -4.59 23.69 8.64
CA THR A 147 -3.65 22.61 9.01
C THR A 147 -2.73 22.23 7.87
N GLN A 148 -3.26 22.11 6.65
CA GLN A 148 -2.49 21.79 5.44
C GLN A 148 -1.49 22.89 5.08
N ALA A 149 -1.93 24.15 5.07
CA ALA A 149 -1.06 25.30 4.81
C ALA A 149 0.06 25.41 5.87
N ALA A 150 -0.25 25.13 7.14
CA ALA A 150 0.76 25.11 8.19
C ALA A 150 1.82 24.02 7.97
N ALA A 151 1.43 22.83 7.50
CA ALA A 151 2.34 21.74 7.18
C ALA A 151 3.27 22.13 6.01
N VAL A 152 2.71 22.69 4.92
CA VAL A 152 3.50 23.18 3.77
C VAL A 152 4.48 24.27 4.22
N GLN A 153 4.01 25.26 4.99
CA GLN A 153 4.86 26.35 5.49
C GLN A 153 6.01 25.83 6.36
N LYS A 154 5.74 24.82 7.20
CA LYS A 154 6.77 24.18 8.04
C LYS A 154 7.86 23.54 7.18
N ARG A 155 7.50 22.73 6.17
CA ARG A 155 8.49 22.11 5.26
C ARG A 155 9.28 23.15 4.47
N TYR A 156 8.62 24.18 3.95
CA TYR A 156 9.28 25.28 3.25
C TYR A 156 10.25 26.08 4.15
N ASN A 157 9.89 26.30 5.42
CA ASN A 157 10.78 26.93 6.39
C ASN A 157 12.02 26.05 6.66
N THR A 158 11.86 24.74 6.80
CA THR A 158 12.99 23.81 6.97
C THR A 158 13.91 23.83 5.75
N TYR A 159 13.35 23.78 4.54
CA TYR A 159 14.10 23.93 3.28
C TYR A 159 14.91 25.24 3.22
N THR A 160 14.27 26.39 3.48
CA THR A 160 14.95 27.69 3.39
C THR A 160 16.00 27.88 4.50
N GLN A 161 15.76 27.35 5.70
CA GLN A 161 16.73 27.40 6.81
C GLN A 161 17.98 26.55 6.52
N THR A 162 17.82 25.34 5.99
CA THR A 162 18.94 24.47 5.62
C THR A 162 19.75 25.08 4.47
N LEU A 163 19.09 25.65 3.46
CA LEU A 163 19.75 26.38 2.37
C LEU A 163 20.58 27.57 2.88
N ARG A 164 20.03 28.36 3.81
CA ARG A 164 20.75 29.48 4.44
C ARG A 164 21.96 29.00 5.25
N LYS A 165 21.83 27.91 6.01
CA LYS A 165 22.96 27.31 6.74
C LYS A 165 24.07 26.87 5.78
N LYS A 166 23.71 26.18 4.69
CA LYS A 166 24.66 25.72 3.67
C LYS A 166 25.40 26.89 2.99
N ASN A 167 24.68 27.94 2.60
CA ASN A 167 25.25 29.14 2.01
C ASN A 167 26.11 29.98 2.99
N LYS A 168 25.87 29.86 4.31
CA LYS A 168 26.69 30.52 5.33
C LYS A 168 28.05 29.86 5.54
N HIS A 169 28.18 28.57 5.23
CA HIS A 169 29.42 27.81 5.36
C HIS A 169 30.35 27.88 4.15
N THR A 170 29.92 28.47 3.03
CA THR A 170 30.79 28.82 1.90
C THR A 170 31.45 30.17 2.13
N VAL A 171 32.29 30.28 3.16
CA VAL A 171 33.26 31.38 3.26
C VAL A 171 34.47 30.94 2.42
N ARG A 172 34.80 31.68 1.36
CA ARG A 172 36.01 31.42 0.55
C ARG A 172 37.23 31.44 1.47
N ASP A 173 38.18 30.52 1.24
CA ASP A 173 39.44 30.51 1.98
C ASP A 173 40.15 31.86 1.74
N VAL A 174 40.74 32.45 2.78
CA VAL A 174 41.47 33.72 2.69
C VAL A 174 42.61 33.63 1.66
N ARG A 175 43.12 32.41 1.40
CA ARG A 175 44.11 32.15 0.35
C ARG A 175 43.61 32.42 -1.07
N ASP A 176 42.31 32.36 -1.31
CA ASP A 176 41.69 32.70 -2.61
C ASP A 176 41.54 34.21 -2.81
N ILE A 177 41.73 35.01 -1.74
CA ILE A 177 41.65 36.48 -1.77
C ILE A 177 43.06 37.10 -1.96
N PHE A 178 44.12 36.41 -1.53
CA PHE A 178 45.50 36.92 -1.54
C PHE A 178 46.47 36.08 -2.39
N GLY A 179 45.97 35.28 -3.33
CA GLY A 179 46.77 34.57 -4.32
C GLY A 179 47.37 35.52 -5.38
N THR A 180 48.52 36.10 -5.03
CA THR A 180 49.53 36.79 -5.84
C THR A 180 49.34 36.78 -7.37
N ASN A 181 49.08 37.96 -7.93
CA ASN A 181 49.76 38.41 -9.15
C ASN A 181 49.96 39.93 -9.06
N ASP A 182 51.21 40.34 -9.13
CA ASP A 182 51.67 41.72 -9.15
C ASP A 182 51.06 42.47 -10.35
N SER A 183 50.23 43.47 -10.08
CA SER A 183 50.25 44.76 -10.77
C SER A 183 49.31 45.74 -10.05
N SER A 184 49.90 46.86 -9.64
CA SER A 184 49.32 47.96 -8.88
C SER A 184 48.09 48.60 -9.56
N PRO A 185 47.20 49.23 -8.77
CA PRO A 185 47.06 50.67 -8.97
C PRO A 185 46.81 51.51 -7.69
N THR A 186 47.40 52.70 -7.78
CA THR A 186 47.02 54.05 -7.34
C THR A 186 45.86 54.24 -6.34
N PHE A 187 46.16 55.02 -5.30
CA PHE A 187 45.24 55.58 -4.30
C PHE A 187 44.27 56.61 -4.90
N GLU A 188 42.98 56.51 -4.56
CA GLU A 188 42.11 57.67 -4.37
C GLU A 188 41.23 57.51 -3.12
N THR A 189 41.23 58.57 -2.31
CA THR A 189 40.59 58.81 -1.01
C THR A 189 39.15 59.27 -1.13
N VAL A 190 38.23 58.83 -0.24
CA VAL A 190 37.08 59.62 0.31
C VAL A 190 36.63 59.01 1.67
N PRO A 191 36.14 59.81 2.66
CA PRO A 191 36.30 59.53 4.09
C PRO A 191 35.09 58.90 4.81
N VAL A 192 35.32 58.53 6.06
CA VAL A 192 34.41 57.88 7.02
C VAL A 192 33.58 58.91 7.81
N SER A 193 32.32 58.55 8.13
CA SER A 193 31.53 58.80 9.36
C SER A 193 30.18 59.53 9.12
N PRO A 194 29.19 59.46 10.04
CA PRO A 194 28.84 58.42 11.03
C PRO A 194 27.33 58.08 11.06
N VAL A 195 26.99 57.07 11.86
CA VAL A 195 25.64 56.69 12.32
C VAL A 195 24.87 57.88 12.93
N PRO A 196 23.54 57.90 12.82
CA PRO A 196 22.74 58.22 14.00
C PRO A 196 21.58 57.24 14.24
N SER A 197 21.45 56.87 15.51
CA SER A 197 20.26 56.36 16.16
C SER A 197 19.26 57.49 16.39
N ASN A 198 17.97 57.25 16.11
CA ASN A 198 16.85 57.73 16.93
C ASN A 198 15.54 57.08 16.45
N GLY A 199 14.75 56.61 17.42
CA GLY A 199 13.44 56.02 17.21
C GLY A 199 12.33 57.07 17.13
N ILE A 200 11.23 56.72 16.45
CA ILE A 200 9.89 57.32 16.58
C ILE A 200 8.84 56.21 16.41
N GLN A 201 7.70 56.42 17.05
CA GLN A 201 6.67 55.51 17.55
C GLN A 201 5.41 55.46 16.63
N LEU A 202 4.53 54.47 16.89
CA LEU A 202 3.07 54.32 16.59
C LEU A 202 2.62 53.53 15.33
N PRO A 203 1.41 52.93 15.32
CA PRO A 203 0.57 52.43 16.43
C PRO A 203 0.15 50.95 16.28
N GLY A 204 -0.08 50.28 17.41
CA GLY A 204 -0.73 48.97 17.45
C GLY A 204 -2.25 49.08 17.37
N GLN A 205 -2.86 48.27 16.51
CA GLN A 205 -4.28 47.90 16.62
C GLN A 205 -4.38 46.40 16.95
N LYS A 206 -5.01 46.12 18.09
CA LYS A 206 -5.47 44.77 18.48
C LYS A 206 -6.83 44.53 17.84
N PRO A 207 -7.11 43.37 17.23
CA PRO A 207 -8.48 42.97 17.00
C PRO A 207 -9.07 42.43 18.32
N VAL A 208 -10.13 43.09 18.77
CA VAL A 208 -11.04 42.64 19.84
C VAL A 208 -11.90 41.51 19.26
N TRP A 209 -11.81 40.30 19.82
CA TRP A 209 -12.76 39.24 19.53
C TRP A 209 -13.88 39.27 20.55
N LYS A 210 -15.09 39.62 20.09
CA LYS A 210 -16.33 39.49 20.85
C LYS A 210 -16.73 38.01 20.84
N SER A 211 -16.86 37.46 22.04
CA SER A 211 -17.51 36.17 22.29
C SER A 211 -18.96 36.24 21.86
N VAL A 212 -19.38 35.35 20.96
CA VAL A 212 -20.78 35.04 20.72
C VAL A 212 -20.97 33.57 21.07
N SER A 213 -21.63 33.36 22.19
CA SER A 213 -22.13 32.05 22.61
C SER A 213 -23.31 31.67 21.74
N SER A 214 -23.23 30.52 21.08
CA SER A 214 -24.39 29.84 20.51
C SER A 214 -24.39 28.40 21.00
N ASN A 215 -25.18 28.17 22.04
CA ASN A 215 -25.60 26.85 22.49
C ASN A 215 -26.54 26.26 21.44
N SER A 216 -26.25 25.05 20.95
CA SER A 216 -27.30 24.10 20.58
C SER A 216 -26.85 22.69 20.92
N CYS A 217 -27.21 22.29 22.14
CA CYS A 217 -27.17 20.92 22.62
C CYS A 217 -28.26 20.13 21.87
N LEU A 218 -27.88 19.03 21.22
CA LEU A 218 -28.80 17.96 20.88
C LEU A 218 -28.27 16.66 21.48
N ASP A 219 -28.90 16.34 22.61
CA ASP A 219 -28.89 15.08 23.34
C ASP A 219 -29.50 13.96 22.46
N CYS A 220 -28.84 12.81 22.40
CA CYS A 220 -29.49 11.55 22.03
C CYS A 220 -28.90 10.41 22.85
N ARG A 221 -29.70 10.05 23.85
CA ARG A 221 -29.67 8.89 24.74
C ARG A 221 -29.08 7.61 24.18
N LEU A 222 -28.31 7.00 25.07
CA LEU A 222 -27.96 5.58 25.19
C LEU A 222 -29.17 4.67 24.90
N ASP A 223 -29.01 3.71 23.99
CA ASP A 223 -29.80 2.49 23.99
C ASP A 223 -28.90 1.26 23.98
N LYS A 224 -29.27 0.28 24.81
CA LYS A 224 -28.51 -0.92 25.14
C LYS A 224 -28.88 -2.05 24.18
N GLY A 225 -27.88 -2.60 23.50
CA GLY A 225 -27.96 -3.90 22.82
C GLY A 225 -26.83 -3.97 21.81
N SER A 226 -25.74 -4.66 22.13
CA SER A 226 -24.50 -4.68 21.35
C SER A 226 -24.73 -4.97 19.85
N PRO A 227 -24.48 -4.00 18.95
CA PRO A 227 -24.26 -4.26 17.54
C PRO A 227 -22.78 -3.93 17.22
N SER A 228 -22.28 -4.41 16.09
CA SER A 228 -21.08 -3.83 15.48
C SER A 228 -21.23 -2.30 15.44
N ILE A 229 -20.36 -1.55 16.12
CA ILE A 229 -20.42 -0.08 16.14
C ILE A 229 -20.37 0.39 14.68
N THR A 230 -21.45 1.03 14.25
CA THR A 230 -21.52 1.63 12.91
C THR A 230 -20.98 3.04 13.03
N GLU A 231 -19.85 3.30 12.39
CA GLU A 231 -19.17 4.60 12.43
C GLU A 231 -19.38 5.33 11.09
N GLU A 232 -19.58 6.64 11.17
CA GLU A 232 -19.73 7.47 9.98
C GLU A 232 -18.36 8.02 9.52
N LEU A 233 -18.04 7.82 8.24
CA LEU A 233 -16.92 8.48 7.55
C LEU A 233 -17.48 9.66 6.77
N SER A 234 -16.94 10.85 7.04
CA SER A 234 -17.29 12.09 6.34
C SER A 234 -16.02 12.68 5.74
N TYR A 235 -16.11 13.10 4.49
CA TYR A 235 -15.04 13.79 3.75
C TYR A 235 -15.27 15.31 3.67
N GLU A 236 -16.32 15.84 4.30
CA GLU A 236 -16.63 17.29 4.33
C GLU A 236 -15.58 18.11 5.09
N VAL A 237 -14.87 17.48 6.03
CA VAL A 237 -13.78 18.08 6.80
C VAL A 237 -12.53 17.27 6.52
N SER A 238 -11.41 17.95 6.27
CA SER A 238 -10.13 17.26 6.10
C SER A 238 -9.78 16.46 7.36
N PHE A 239 -9.07 15.35 7.17
CA PHE A 239 -8.73 14.44 8.25
C PHE A 239 -7.87 15.14 9.32
N SER A 240 -6.93 15.98 8.89
CA SER A 240 -6.06 16.78 9.74
C SER A 240 -6.83 17.80 10.59
N GLU A 241 -7.81 18.53 10.02
CA GLU A 241 -8.68 19.44 10.78
C GLU A 241 -9.51 18.66 11.81
N SER A 242 -10.04 17.49 11.45
CA SER A 242 -10.87 16.67 12.33
C SER A 242 -10.15 16.20 13.60
N ILE A 243 -8.82 16.08 13.56
CA ILE A 243 -7.98 15.75 14.73
C ILE A 243 -7.84 16.95 15.67
N THR A 244 -7.60 18.15 15.12
CA THR A 244 -7.33 19.35 15.94
C THR A 244 -8.52 19.79 16.78
N VAL A 245 -9.74 19.41 16.37
CA VAL A 245 -10.99 19.68 17.09
C VAL A 245 -11.23 18.68 18.23
N LEU A 246 -10.53 17.54 18.25
CA LEU A 246 -10.69 16.51 19.28
C LEU A 246 -9.97 16.92 20.60
N PRO A 247 -10.55 16.70 21.79
CA PRO A 247 -9.91 17.06 23.05
C PRO A 247 -8.54 16.38 23.22
N LYS A 248 -7.49 17.18 23.49
CA LYS A 248 -6.09 16.74 23.64
C LYS A 248 -5.82 15.80 24.84
N THR A 249 -6.83 15.43 25.61
CA THR A 249 -6.72 14.65 26.86
C THR A 249 -6.89 13.14 26.70
N GLN A 250 -7.04 12.62 25.48
CA GLN A 250 -7.21 11.19 25.28
C GLN A 250 -5.85 10.49 25.17
N GLU A 251 -5.32 10.01 26.29
CA GLU A 251 -4.26 9.01 26.28
C GLU A 251 -4.79 7.75 25.59
N TRP A 252 -4.19 7.41 24.45
CA TRP A 252 -4.51 6.17 23.74
C TRP A 252 -3.90 4.99 24.50
N PRO A 253 -4.67 3.91 24.78
CA PRO A 253 -4.15 2.78 25.53
C PRO A 253 -2.89 2.19 24.88
N LYS A 254 -1.78 2.24 25.61
CA LYS A 254 -0.52 1.61 25.23
C LYS A 254 -0.62 0.13 25.54
N ASN A 255 -1.07 -0.67 24.56
CA ASN A 255 -0.92 -2.13 24.42
C ASN A 255 -2.12 -2.66 23.63
N GLN A 256 -1.99 -2.70 22.31
CA GLN A 256 -3.03 -3.23 21.45
C GLN A 256 -2.81 -4.74 21.28
N ARG A 257 -3.72 -5.55 21.83
CA ARG A 257 -3.97 -6.89 21.31
C ARG A 257 -5.04 -6.74 20.24
N PHE A 258 -4.69 -6.95 18.97
CA PHE A 258 -5.66 -6.95 17.88
C PHE A 258 -6.71 -8.03 18.16
N LYS A 259 -7.98 -7.64 18.28
CA LYS A 259 -9.08 -8.60 18.27
C LYS A 259 -9.13 -9.20 16.86
N LYS A 260 -8.77 -10.48 16.75
CA LYS A 260 -8.60 -11.19 15.48
C LYS A 260 -9.93 -11.53 14.80
N GLU A 261 -11.03 -11.50 15.56
CA GLU A 261 -12.38 -11.73 15.08
C GLU A 261 -12.91 -10.56 14.22
N ASP A 262 -13.49 -10.90 13.06
CA ASP A 262 -13.95 -9.93 12.05
C ASP A 262 -15.13 -9.08 12.52
N SER A 263 -15.93 -9.62 13.44
CA SER A 263 -17.03 -8.91 14.10
C SER A 263 -16.55 -7.74 14.97
N ALA A 264 -15.27 -7.72 15.36
CA ALA A 264 -14.69 -6.64 16.14
C ALA A 264 -14.36 -5.39 15.29
N LEU A 265 -14.38 -5.51 13.96
CA LEU A 265 -14.15 -4.38 13.07
C LEU A 265 -15.44 -3.55 12.89
N PRO A 266 -15.39 -2.22 13.04
CA PRO A 266 -16.55 -1.36 12.86
C PRO A 266 -17.08 -1.43 11.43
N LYS A 267 -18.38 -1.22 11.26
CA LYS A 267 -18.94 -1.02 9.91
C LYS A 267 -18.90 0.47 9.63
N PHE A 268 -18.21 0.87 8.57
CA PHE A 268 -18.20 2.26 8.15
C PHE A 268 -19.28 2.53 7.12
N ILE A 269 -20.01 3.63 7.33
CA ILE A 269 -20.91 4.20 6.32
C ILE A 269 -20.28 5.50 5.86
N VAL A 270 -20.08 5.63 4.55
CA VAL A 270 -19.59 6.85 3.93
C VAL A 270 -20.76 7.82 3.74
N ARG A 271 -20.68 8.98 4.40
CA ARG A 271 -21.64 10.06 4.21
C ARG A 271 -21.40 10.68 2.83
N LYS A 272 -22.46 10.75 2.02
CA LYS A 272 -22.39 11.43 0.71
C LYS A 272 -22.13 12.92 0.94
N SER A 273 -21.07 13.42 0.33
CA SER A 273 -20.79 14.85 0.27
C SER A 273 -21.71 15.54 -0.75
N ARG A 274 -21.83 16.87 -0.64
CA ARG A 274 -22.43 17.72 -1.68
C ARG A 274 -21.78 17.56 -3.06
N PHE A 275 -20.52 17.09 -3.12
CA PHE A 275 -19.79 16.84 -4.36
C PHE A 275 -19.90 15.40 -4.87
N GLY A 276 -20.62 14.53 -4.14
CA GLY A 276 -20.73 13.11 -4.48
C GLY A 276 -19.54 12.29 -3.97
N LEU A 277 -19.41 11.09 -4.53
CA LEU A 277 -18.30 10.16 -4.32
C LEU A 277 -17.94 9.60 -5.70
N THR A 278 -16.67 9.50 -6.01
CA THR A 278 -16.19 8.99 -7.30
C THR A 278 -15.20 7.87 -7.10
N GLU A 279 -15.27 6.80 -7.89
CA GLU A 279 -14.21 5.80 -7.89
C GLU A 279 -12.98 6.34 -8.62
N ILE A 280 -11.78 5.98 -8.14
CA ILE A 280 -10.51 6.38 -8.77
C ILE A 280 -10.47 6.02 -10.27
N GLY A 281 -11.13 4.94 -10.67
CA GLY A 281 -11.14 4.49 -12.07
C GLY A 281 -11.86 5.43 -13.03
N ASP A 282 -12.73 6.30 -12.52
CA ASP A 282 -13.55 7.23 -13.29
C ASP A 282 -12.93 8.64 -13.39
N LEU A 283 -11.81 8.88 -12.70
CA LEU A 283 -11.11 10.16 -12.67
C LEU A 283 -10.10 10.29 -13.81
N SER A 284 -9.91 11.50 -14.30
CA SER A 284 -8.89 11.80 -15.30
C SER A 284 -7.47 11.69 -14.72
N PRO A 285 -6.43 11.44 -15.54
CA PRO A 285 -5.04 11.46 -15.09
C PRO A 285 -4.63 12.79 -14.46
N GLU A 286 -5.15 13.91 -14.99
CA GLU A 286 -4.89 15.26 -14.48
C GLU A 286 -5.51 15.47 -13.09
N ASP A 287 -6.73 14.98 -12.87
CA ASP A 287 -7.38 15.04 -11.56
C ASP A 287 -6.66 14.15 -10.55
N MET A 288 -6.26 12.95 -10.96
CA MET A 288 -5.47 12.06 -10.11
C MET A 288 -4.12 12.64 -9.72
N LYS A 289 -3.48 13.41 -10.60
CA LYS A 289 -2.26 14.16 -10.28
C LYS A 289 -2.50 15.17 -9.14
N LYS A 290 -3.61 15.94 -9.22
CA LYS A 290 -4.00 16.89 -8.16
C LYS A 290 -4.37 16.19 -6.86
N ILE A 291 -5.11 15.08 -6.93
CA ILE A 291 -5.48 14.27 -5.76
C ILE A 291 -4.25 13.74 -5.07
N ARG A 292 -3.24 13.28 -5.81
CA ARG A 292 -1.96 12.84 -5.24
C ARG A 292 -1.25 13.98 -4.48
N TYR A 293 -1.23 15.19 -5.04
CA TYR A 293 -0.66 16.36 -4.36
C TYR A 293 -1.37 16.66 -3.04
N LEU A 294 -2.70 16.78 -3.10
CA LEU A 294 -3.53 17.02 -1.92
C LEU A 294 -3.40 15.90 -0.88
N SER A 295 -3.31 14.64 -1.32
CA SER A 295 -3.16 13.49 -0.43
C SER A 295 -1.84 13.51 0.32
N LEU A 296 -0.74 13.92 -0.31
CA LEU A 296 0.57 14.01 0.33
C LEU A 296 0.63 15.17 1.33
N ILE A 297 0.04 16.32 0.97
CA ILE A 297 -0.11 17.46 1.89
C ILE A 297 -0.97 17.06 3.09
N GLU A 298 -2.11 16.44 2.84
CA GLU A 298 -3.05 16.02 3.88
C GLU A 298 -2.46 14.92 4.77
N LEU A 299 -1.74 13.96 4.20
CA LEU A 299 -1.01 12.95 4.98
C LEU A 299 0.00 13.61 5.91
N THR A 300 0.76 14.58 5.41
CA THR A 300 1.75 15.30 6.21
C THR A 300 1.07 16.09 7.34
N ALA A 301 0.01 16.83 7.04
CA ALA A 301 -0.75 17.59 8.04
C ALA A 301 -1.45 16.68 9.07
N PHE A 302 -1.97 15.54 8.64
CA PHE A 302 -2.61 14.53 9.47
C PHE A 302 -1.62 13.96 10.51
N TYR A 303 -0.43 13.57 10.06
CA TYR A 303 0.62 13.06 10.95
C TYR A 303 1.15 14.13 11.90
N ASP A 304 1.34 15.37 11.44
CA ASP A 304 1.71 16.51 12.28
C ASP A 304 0.66 16.78 13.36
N ALA A 305 -0.63 16.72 13.02
CA ALA A 305 -1.73 16.91 13.98
C ALA A 305 -1.78 15.79 15.04
N LEU A 306 -1.33 14.58 14.70
CA LEU A 306 -1.20 13.45 15.62
C LEU A 306 0.09 13.44 16.44
N GLY A 307 1.03 14.35 16.14
CA GLY A 307 2.35 14.37 16.78
C GLY A 307 3.20 13.14 16.43
N VAL A 308 2.98 12.56 15.24
CA VAL A 308 3.76 11.43 14.72
C VAL A 308 4.63 11.93 13.58
N GLU A 309 5.93 11.71 13.65
CA GLU A 309 6.85 12.13 12.59
C GLU A 309 6.62 11.29 11.32
N LEU A 310 6.25 11.96 10.23
CA LEU A 310 6.19 11.36 8.91
C LEU A 310 7.58 11.43 8.27
N LYS A 311 8.34 10.34 8.42
CA LYS A 311 9.63 10.16 7.75
C LYS A 311 9.43 9.41 6.44
N ARG A 312 9.88 10.01 5.34
CA ARG A 312 9.99 9.33 4.04
C ARG A 312 11.25 8.49 4.03
N ASN A 313 11.11 7.18 3.89
CA ASN A 313 12.22 6.29 3.60
C ASN A 313 12.41 6.19 2.09
N ARG A 314 13.65 6.31 1.62
CA ARG A 314 13.95 5.96 0.23
C ARG A 314 13.70 4.47 0.06
N ALA A 315 12.75 4.12 -0.80
CA ALA A 315 12.57 2.74 -1.20
C ALA A 315 13.83 2.29 -1.94
N GLU A 316 14.50 1.25 -1.45
CA GLU A 316 15.64 0.64 -2.12
C GLU A 316 15.14 -0.04 -3.40
N ARG A 317 15.19 0.69 -4.52
CA ARG A 317 14.77 0.15 -5.82
C ARG A 317 15.83 -0.84 -6.29
N VAL A 318 15.46 -2.11 -6.37
CA VAL A 318 16.28 -3.10 -7.06
C VAL A 318 16.18 -2.81 -8.56
N ARG A 319 17.29 -2.92 -9.29
CA ARG A 319 17.25 -2.84 -10.75
C ARG A 319 16.40 -4.00 -11.26
N GLY A 320 15.20 -3.71 -11.73
CA GLY A 320 14.31 -4.70 -12.31
C GLY A 320 14.85 -5.27 -13.61
N ARG A 321 14.39 -6.47 -13.97
CA ARG A 321 14.61 -7.02 -15.31
C ARG A 321 13.81 -6.18 -16.31
N GLU A 322 14.35 -6.00 -17.51
CA GLU A 322 13.68 -5.25 -18.58
C GLU A 322 12.76 -6.15 -19.41
N ASN A 323 12.95 -7.46 -19.35
CA ASN A 323 12.23 -8.48 -20.12
C ASN A 323 11.80 -9.65 -19.22
N GLY A 324 10.78 -10.38 -19.67
CA GLY A 324 10.18 -11.52 -18.95
C GLY A 324 8.84 -11.16 -18.32
N LEU A 325 8.35 -12.01 -17.42
CA LEU A 325 7.10 -11.83 -16.69
C LEU A 325 7.34 -11.52 -15.21
N PHE A 326 8.24 -12.26 -14.58
CA PHE A 326 8.58 -12.13 -13.16
C PHE A 326 9.82 -11.26 -12.99
N GLY A 327 9.89 -10.47 -11.91
CA GLY A 327 11.02 -9.55 -11.69
C GLY A 327 11.04 -8.29 -12.57
N VAL A 328 9.99 -8.06 -13.36
CA VAL A 328 9.85 -6.90 -14.25
C VAL A 328 8.97 -5.82 -13.59
N PRO A 329 9.32 -4.51 -13.68
CA PRO A 329 8.47 -3.44 -13.19
C PRO A 329 7.05 -3.49 -13.81
N LEU A 330 6.02 -3.26 -12.98
CA LEU A 330 4.61 -3.27 -13.43
C LEU A 330 4.36 -2.32 -14.61
N THR A 331 5.03 -1.17 -14.65
CA THR A 331 4.91 -0.20 -15.74
C THR A 331 5.37 -0.78 -17.07
N ILE A 332 6.50 -1.51 -17.09
CA ILE A 332 7.04 -2.14 -18.30
C ILE A 332 6.14 -3.29 -18.76
N LEU A 333 5.65 -4.11 -17.82
CA LEU A 333 4.69 -5.17 -18.13
C LEU A 333 3.42 -4.60 -18.75
N LEU A 334 2.86 -3.54 -18.17
CA LEU A 334 1.66 -2.88 -18.68
C LEU A 334 1.88 -2.25 -20.05
N GLU A 335 3.01 -1.56 -20.28
CA GLU A 335 3.32 -0.98 -21.59
C GLU A 335 3.37 -2.06 -22.69
N ASN A 336 3.91 -3.23 -22.39
CA ASN A 336 3.94 -4.36 -23.34
C ASN A 336 2.58 -5.00 -23.52
N ASP A 337 1.81 -5.18 -22.45
CA ASP A 337 0.48 -5.76 -22.48
C ASP A 337 -0.51 -4.84 -23.22
N GLN A 338 -0.40 -3.51 -23.06
CA GLN A 338 -1.25 -2.52 -23.73
C GLN A 338 -1.06 -2.49 -25.26
N LYS A 339 0.12 -2.87 -25.76
CA LYS A 339 0.35 -3.07 -27.21
C LYS A 339 -0.50 -4.21 -27.77
N LYS A 340 -0.84 -5.20 -26.95
CA LYS A 340 -1.67 -6.36 -27.32
C LYS A 340 -3.14 -6.13 -27.01
N VAL A 341 -3.43 -5.58 -25.83
CA VAL A 341 -4.79 -5.32 -25.33
C VAL A 341 -4.89 -3.86 -24.85
N PRO A 342 -5.35 -2.94 -25.72
CA PRO A 342 -5.46 -1.54 -25.37
C PRO A 342 -6.34 -1.29 -24.14
N GLY A 343 -5.92 -0.36 -23.28
CA GLY A 343 -6.68 0.06 -22.10
C GLY A 343 -6.52 -0.83 -20.87
N ILE A 344 -5.65 -1.85 -20.91
CA ILE A 344 -5.43 -2.71 -19.75
C ILE A 344 -4.65 -1.99 -18.64
N LYS A 345 -5.12 -2.13 -17.40
CA LYS A 345 -4.56 -1.44 -16.21
C LYS A 345 -3.84 -2.35 -15.22
N VAL A 346 -3.99 -3.67 -15.38
CA VAL A 346 -3.34 -4.70 -14.55
C VAL A 346 -2.58 -5.67 -15.48
N PRO A 347 -1.35 -6.11 -15.17
CA PRO A 347 -0.62 -7.03 -16.05
C PRO A 347 -1.41 -8.30 -16.36
N LEU A 348 -1.36 -8.75 -17.62
CA LEU A 348 -2.12 -9.91 -18.11
C LEU A 348 -1.79 -11.18 -17.33
N ILE A 349 -0.51 -11.41 -17.02
CA ILE A 349 -0.08 -12.59 -16.25
C ILE A 349 -0.71 -12.60 -14.87
N PHE A 350 -0.77 -11.45 -14.22
CA PHE A 350 -1.39 -11.30 -12.90
C PHE A 350 -2.90 -11.57 -12.98
N GLN A 351 -3.59 -11.00 -13.98
CA GLN A 351 -5.01 -11.26 -14.20
C GLN A 351 -5.29 -12.74 -14.47
N LYS A 352 -4.50 -13.43 -15.29
CA LYS A 352 -4.67 -14.85 -15.59
C LYS A 352 -4.49 -15.74 -14.35
N LEU A 353 -3.51 -15.43 -13.50
CA LEU A 353 -3.33 -16.11 -12.21
C LEU A 353 -4.54 -15.90 -11.28
N LEU A 354 -5.05 -14.68 -11.18
CA LEU A 354 -6.25 -14.38 -10.40
C LEU A 354 -7.47 -15.14 -10.96
N LEU A 355 -7.72 -15.06 -12.26
CA LEU A 355 -8.85 -15.75 -12.92
C LEU A 355 -8.80 -17.26 -12.68
N LYS A 356 -7.64 -17.91 -12.86
CA LYS A 356 -7.48 -19.35 -12.59
C LYS A 356 -7.87 -19.69 -11.15
N LEU A 357 -7.45 -18.89 -10.18
CA LEU A 357 -7.76 -19.10 -8.77
C LEU A 357 -9.22 -18.77 -8.42
N GLU A 358 -9.84 -17.83 -9.11
CA GLU A 358 -11.26 -17.53 -8.97
C GLU A 358 -12.13 -18.67 -9.53
N ASP A 359 -11.75 -19.24 -10.67
CA ASP A 359 -12.50 -20.29 -11.35
C ASP A 359 -12.43 -21.63 -10.61
N THR A 360 -11.25 -22.03 -10.13
CA THR A 360 -11.06 -23.38 -9.54
C THR A 360 -10.56 -23.38 -8.11
N GLY A 361 -10.04 -22.25 -7.60
CA GLY A 361 -9.31 -22.17 -6.34
C GLY A 361 -10.14 -21.79 -5.11
N LEU A 362 -11.25 -21.06 -5.27
CA LEU A 362 -11.96 -20.43 -4.15
C LEU A 362 -12.47 -21.41 -3.08
N GLU A 363 -12.81 -22.64 -3.45
CA GLU A 363 -13.30 -23.67 -2.52
C GLU A 363 -12.19 -24.59 -1.97
N THR A 364 -10.94 -24.41 -2.43
CA THR A 364 -9.81 -25.26 -2.02
C THR A 364 -9.45 -25.00 -0.57
N GLU A 365 -9.49 -26.04 0.26
CA GLU A 365 -9.13 -25.93 1.68
C GLU A 365 -7.70 -25.42 1.85
N GLY A 366 -7.54 -24.37 2.66
CA GLY A 366 -6.24 -23.77 2.94
C GLY A 366 -5.60 -23.06 1.76
N ILE A 367 -6.37 -22.62 0.75
CA ILE A 367 -5.84 -21.84 -0.38
C ILE A 367 -4.98 -20.66 0.10
N LEU A 368 -3.88 -20.36 -0.60
CA LEU A 368 -2.79 -19.43 -0.21
C LEU A 368 -1.91 -19.89 0.96
N ARG A 369 -2.47 -20.58 1.97
CA ARG A 369 -1.73 -21.09 3.15
C ARG A 369 -0.95 -22.37 2.84
N VAL A 370 -1.58 -23.34 2.18
CA VAL A 370 -0.94 -24.62 1.85
C VAL A 370 -0.02 -24.40 0.64
N PRO A 371 1.30 -24.64 0.77
CA PRO A 371 2.23 -24.43 -0.34
C PRO A 371 2.00 -25.46 -1.46
N GLY A 372 2.25 -25.00 -2.69
CA GLY A 372 2.41 -25.89 -3.85
C GLY A 372 3.70 -26.71 -3.76
N SER A 373 3.92 -27.60 -4.72
CA SER A 373 5.21 -28.31 -4.80
C SER A 373 6.25 -27.37 -5.37
N ALA A 374 7.32 -27.11 -4.61
CA ALA A 374 8.38 -26.18 -5.01
C ALA A 374 8.95 -26.48 -6.40
N SER A 375 9.19 -27.76 -6.72
CA SER A 375 9.67 -28.17 -8.05
C SER A 375 8.65 -27.91 -9.16
N ARG A 376 7.35 -28.17 -8.92
CA ARG A 376 6.31 -27.85 -9.92
C ARG A 376 6.14 -26.35 -10.11
N VAL A 377 6.13 -25.57 -9.03
CA VAL A 377 6.04 -24.10 -9.10
C VAL A 377 7.23 -23.55 -9.90
N LYS A 378 8.45 -24.04 -9.65
CA LYS A 378 9.65 -23.66 -10.42
C LYS A 378 9.53 -23.99 -11.91
N ASN A 379 9.03 -25.17 -12.25
CA ASN A 379 8.81 -25.57 -13.65
C ASN A 379 7.73 -24.72 -14.33
N LEU A 380 6.60 -24.48 -13.64
CA LEU A 380 5.50 -23.65 -14.16
C LEU A 380 5.95 -22.19 -14.35
N HIS A 381 6.78 -21.66 -13.45
CA HIS A 381 7.39 -20.35 -13.62
C HIS A 381 8.19 -20.27 -14.92
N GLN A 382 9.11 -21.23 -15.17
CA GLN A 382 9.90 -21.27 -16.40
C GLN A 382 9.03 -21.43 -17.65
N GLU A 383 7.98 -22.24 -17.56
CA GLU A 383 7.06 -22.46 -18.67
C GLU A 383 6.21 -21.21 -18.98
N LEU A 384 5.78 -20.47 -17.95
CA LEU A 384 5.09 -19.18 -18.12
C LEU A 384 6.00 -18.18 -18.83
N GLU A 385 7.24 -18.01 -18.36
CA GLU A 385 8.22 -17.10 -18.97
C GLU A 385 8.42 -17.38 -20.48
N ALA A 386 8.39 -18.66 -20.88
CA ALA A 386 8.55 -19.03 -22.28
C ALA A 386 7.26 -18.92 -23.11
N LYS A 387 6.12 -19.34 -22.56
CA LYS A 387 4.90 -19.62 -23.36
C LYS A 387 3.74 -18.65 -23.17
N PHE A 388 3.80 -17.77 -22.17
CA PHE A 388 2.63 -16.95 -21.79
C PHE A 388 2.14 -16.06 -22.94
N TYR A 389 3.06 -15.39 -23.61
CA TYR A 389 2.74 -14.44 -24.67
C TYR A 389 2.44 -15.07 -26.03
N GLU A 390 2.74 -16.35 -26.19
CA GLU A 390 2.38 -17.20 -27.33
C GLU A 390 0.98 -17.84 -27.15
N ASP A 391 0.37 -17.68 -25.96
CA ASP A 391 -0.92 -18.27 -25.57
C ASP A 391 -0.94 -19.81 -25.66
N THR A 392 0.23 -20.45 -25.52
CA THR A 392 0.40 -21.92 -25.57
C THR A 392 0.60 -22.55 -24.19
N PHE A 393 0.38 -21.79 -23.11
CA PHE A 393 0.51 -22.27 -21.74
C PHE A 393 -0.79 -22.99 -21.30
N ASP A 394 -0.65 -24.24 -20.84
CA ASP A 394 -1.79 -25.06 -20.42
C ASP A 394 -2.20 -24.75 -18.96
N TRP A 395 -3.21 -23.89 -18.81
CA TRP A 395 -3.76 -23.50 -17.51
C TRP A 395 -4.53 -24.62 -16.81
N ASP A 396 -4.97 -25.67 -17.51
CA ASP A 396 -5.78 -26.75 -16.93
C ASP A 396 -4.94 -27.68 -16.05
N GLN A 397 -3.65 -27.82 -16.35
CA GLN A 397 -2.71 -28.62 -15.56
C GLN A 397 -2.24 -27.92 -14.28
N VAL A 398 -2.48 -26.61 -14.16
CA VAL A 398 -2.03 -25.83 -13.00
C VAL A 398 -2.93 -26.11 -11.81
N ARG A 399 -2.35 -26.70 -10.75
CA ARG A 399 -3.04 -26.92 -9.49
C ARG A 399 -3.23 -25.60 -8.73
N ASN A 400 -4.34 -25.50 -7.99
CA ASN A 400 -4.68 -24.29 -7.23
C ASN A 400 -3.57 -23.82 -6.27
N ASN A 401 -2.92 -24.74 -5.54
CA ASN A 401 -1.83 -24.38 -4.63
C ASN A 401 -0.56 -23.93 -5.36
N ASP A 402 -0.31 -24.46 -6.57
CA ASP A 402 0.82 -24.04 -7.39
C ASP A 402 0.55 -22.65 -7.99
N ALA A 403 -0.67 -22.38 -8.49
CA ALA A 403 -1.12 -21.05 -8.94
C ALA A 403 -1.06 -20.00 -7.82
N ALA A 404 -1.49 -20.36 -6.60
CA ALA A 404 -1.38 -19.50 -5.42
C ALA A 404 0.08 -19.18 -5.08
N GLY A 405 0.98 -20.17 -5.22
CA GLY A 405 2.42 -19.97 -5.07
C GLY A 405 2.99 -18.98 -6.09
N LEU A 406 2.63 -19.14 -7.37
CA LEU A 406 3.04 -18.23 -8.45
C LEU A 406 2.52 -16.81 -8.26
N LEU A 407 1.27 -16.65 -7.81
CA LEU A 407 0.68 -15.34 -7.52
C LEU A 407 1.46 -14.61 -6.41
N LYS A 408 1.76 -15.29 -5.31
CA LYS A 408 2.56 -14.74 -4.19
C LYS A 408 4.00 -14.41 -4.65
N MET A 409 4.58 -15.30 -5.46
CA MET A 409 5.92 -15.12 -6.03
C MET A 409 5.98 -13.88 -6.94
N PHE A 410 5.02 -13.70 -7.84
CA PHE A 410 4.94 -12.52 -8.72
C PHE A 410 4.99 -11.21 -7.94
N ILE A 411 4.20 -11.09 -6.87
CA ILE A 411 4.16 -9.90 -6.01
C ILE A 411 5.51 -9.66 -5.34
N ARG A 412 6.13 -10.72 -4.83
CA ARG A 412 7.39 -10.66 -4.08
C ARG A 412 8.60 -10.34 -4.97
N GLU A 413 8.57 -10.76 -6.22
CA GLU A 413 9.65 -10.55 -7.17
C GLU A 413 9.60 -9.17 -7.84
N LEU A 414 8.53 -8.39 -7.63
CA LEU A 414 8.48 -7.03 -8.15
C LEU A 414 9.70 -6.20 -7.70
N PRO A 415 10.37 -5.45 -8.61
CA PRO A 415 11.55 -4.65 -8.28
C PRO A 415 11.30 -3.56 -7.22
N SER A 416 10.05 -3.13 -7.13
CA SER A 416 9.51 -2.29 -6.07
C SER A 416 8.26 -2.97 -5.51
N PRO A 417 8.07 -3.04 -4.18
CA PRO A 417 6.89 -3.68 -3.60
C PRO A 417 5.59 -3.10 -4.12
N LEU A 418 4.55 -3.93 -4.14
CA LEU A 418 3.23 -3.54 -4.61
C LEU A 418 2.67 -2.34 -3.83
N PHE A 419 2.86 -2.31 -2.51
CA PHE A 419 2.54 -1.16 -1.67
C PHE A 419 3.81 -0.36 -1.35
N THR A 420 3.78 0.96 -1.51
CA THR A 420 4.93 1.83 -1.24
C THR A 420 5.38 1.70 0.22
N VAL A 421 6.61 1.25 0.42
CA VAL A 421 7.22 1.13 1.76
C VAL A 421 7.76 2.45 2.30
N GLU A 422 7.74 3.53 1.50
CA GLU A 422 8.31 4.84 1.82
C GLU A 422 7.76 5.41 3.14
N TYR A 423 6.47 5.20 3.42
CA TYR A 423 5.80 5.67 4.63
C TYR A 423 5.38 4.55 5.58
N LEU A 424 5.76 3.29 5.29
CA LEU A 424 5.35 2.13 6.06
C LEU A 424 5.72 2.23 7.55
N PRO A 425 6.94 2.68 7.94
CA PRO A 425 7.27 2.82 9.37
C PRO A 425 6.40 3.83 10.10
N ALA A 426 6.05 4.94 9.45
CA ALA A 426 5.15 5.94 10.02
C ALA A 426 3.74 5.34 10.20
N PHE A 427 3.31 4.48 9.27
CA PHE A 427 2.02 3.80 9.38
C PHE A 427 2.00 2.70 10.45
N ILE A 428 3.06 1.91 10.58
CA ILE A 428 3.23 0.95 11.69
C ILE A 428 3.15 1.71 13.02
N LEU A 429 3.90 2.80 13.17
CA LEU A 429 3.90 3.63 14.36
C LEU A 429 2.53 4.23 14.67
N LEU A 430 1.79 4.65 13.64
CA LEU A 430 0.42 5.15 13.76
C LEU A 430 -0.50 4.07 14.31
N VAL A 431 -0.49 2.87 13.72
CA VAL A 431 -1.34 1.76 14.15
C VAL A 431 -1.01 1.33 15.57
N GLU A 432 0.26 1.32 15.95
CA GLU A 432 0.71 0.97 17.31
C GLU A 432 0.30 2.01 18.36
N LYS A 433 0.30 3.30 18.01
CA LYS A 433 -0.06 4.39 18.93
C LYS A 433 -1.56 4.65 19.01
N ILE A 434 -2.28 4.43 17.91
CA ILE A 434 -3.66 4.89 17.76
C ILE A 434 -4.57 3.70 17.50
N SER A 435 -5.36 3.34 18.51
CA SER A 435 -6.29 2.21 18.43
C SER A 435 -7.56 2.49 17.61
N LYS A 436 -7.82 3.76 17.25
CA LYS A 436 -9.04 4.15 16.51
C LYS A 436 -8.93 3.78 15.04
N ILE A 437 -9.71 2.77 14.64
CA ILE A 437 -9.71 2.23 13.27
C ILE A 437 -10.07 3.31 12.24
N LYS A 438 -10.95 4.27 12.56
CA LYS A 438 -11.25 5.40 11.68
C LYS A 438 -9.99 6.19 11.28
N LEU A 439 -9.10 6.50 12.22
CA LEU A 439 -7.85 7.22 11.96
C LEU A 439 -6.87 6.36 11.15
N GLN A 440 -6.77 5.06 11.47
CA GLN A 440 -5.97 4.10 10.71
C GLN A 440 -6.44 4.01 9.25
N LEU A 441 -7.77 3.98 9.04
CA LEU A 441 -8.38 3.91 7.71
C LEU A 441 -8.19 5.20 6.91
N GLN A 442 -8.27 6.37 7.56
CA GLN A 442 -7.99 7.67 6.95
C GLN A 442 -6.55 7.77 6.43
N ALA A 443 -5.58 7.37 7.25
CA ALA A 443 -4.17 7.31 6.81
C ALA A 443 -3.96 6.30 5.67
N LEU A 444 -4.59 5.11 5.77
CA LEU A 444 -4.51 4.09 4.72
C LEU A 444 -5.09 4.58 3.40
N HIS A 445 -6.22 5.29 3.44
CA HIS A 445 -6.84 5.88 2.26
C HIS A 445 -5.90 6.87 1.56
N LEU A 446 -5.27 7.78 2.30
CA LEU A 446 -4.28 8.71 1.75
C LEU A 446 -3.09 7.98 1.13
N LEU A 447 -2.60 6.91 1.76
CA LEU A 447 -1.51 6.09 1.19
C LEU A 447 -1.92 5.42 -0.13
N ILE A 448 -3.15 4.94 -0.27
CA ILE A 448 -3.65 4.40 -1.54
C ILE A 448 -3.66 5.48 -2.64
N MET A 449 -4.02 6.73 -2.31
CA MET A 449 -3.96 7.83 -3.28
C MET A 449 -2.52 8.16 -3.74
N LEU A 450 -1.52 7.86 -2.91
CA LEU A 450 -0.10 8.09 -3.23
C LEU A 450 0.54 6.97 -4.06
N LEU A 451 -0.08 5.80 -4.15
CA LEU A 451 0.46 4.69 -4.92
C LEU A 451 0.58 5.06 -6.41
N PRO A 452 1.65 4.59 -7.10
CA PRO A 452 1.69 4.61 -8.56
C PRO A 452 0.46 3.92 -9.15
N GLU A 453 -0.01 4.38 -10.32
CA GLU A 453 -1.25 3.89 -10.94
C GLU A 453 -1.23 2.37 -11.17
N ALA A 454 -0.16 1.86 -11.79
CA ALA A 454 0.05 0.43 -12.02
C ALA A 454 -0.02 -0.40 -10.73
N ASN A 455 0.61 0.09 -9.67
CA ASN A 455 0.60 -0.55 -8.35
C ASN A 455 -0.80 -0.53 -7.72
N ARG A 456 -1.47 0.62 -7.78
CA ARG A 456 -2.80 0.82 -7.20
C ARG A 456 -3.85 -0.08 -7.86
N ASP A 457 -3.83 -0.19 -9.18
CA ASP A 457 -4.80 -1.01 -9.91
C ASP A 457 -4.52 -2.51 -9.71
N THR A 458 -3.24 -2.91 -9.75
CA THR A 458 -2.83 -4.29 -9.44
C THR A 458 -3.18 -4.67 -8.00
N ALA A 459 -2.99 -3.76 -7.04
CA ALA A 459 -3.38 -3.94 -5.65
C ALA A 459 -4.90 -4.05 -5.50
N LYS A 460 -5.70 -3.23 -6.20
CA LYS A 460 -7.17 -3.32 -6.19
C LYS A 460 -7.63 -4.71 -6.64
N ALA A 461 -7.11 -5.19 -7.77
CA ALA A 461 -7.44 -6.51 -8.30
C ALA A 461 -7.07 -7.65 -7.33
N PHE A 462 -5.88 -7.57 -6.73
CA PHE A 462 -5.44 -8.55 -5.73
C PHE A 462 -6.35 -8.56 -4.49
N LEU A 463 -6.65 -7.39 -3.92
CA LEU A 463 -7.51 -7.27 -2.74
C LEU A 463 -8.95 -7.75 -3.02
N GLN A 464 -9.47 -7.52 -4.23
CA GLN A 464 -10.78 -8.05 -4.65
C GLN A 464 -10.79 -9.58 -4.68
N PHE A 465 -9.74 -10.20 -5.21
CA PHE A 465 -9.57 -11.65 -5.15
C PHE A 465 -9.52 -12.16 -3.71
N LEU A 466 -8.72 -11.53 -2.84
CA LEU A 466 -8.63 -11.91 -1.42
C LEU A 466 -9.99 -11.78 -0.71
N LYS A 467 -10.78 -10.75 -1.04
CA LYS A 467 -12.15 -10.58 -0.52
C LYS A 467 -13.06 -11.75 -0.94
N LYS A 468 -12.93 -12.25 -2.18
CA LYS A 468 -13.65 -13.46 -2.63
C LYS A 468 -13.20 -14.72 -1.89
N VAL A 469 -11.90 -14.88 -1.63
CA VAL A 469 -11.37 -16.00 -0.81
C VAL A 469 -11.98 -15.97 0.58
N VAL A 470 -11.95 -14.82 1.26
CA VAL A 470 -12.54 -14.65 2.60
C VAL A 470 -14.05 -14.88 2.59
N ALA A 471 -14.77 -14.40 1.57
CA ALA A 471 -16.21 -14.64 1.45
C ALA A 471 -16.58 -16.13 1.34
N ASN A 472 -15.63 -16.99 0.94
CA ASN A 472 -15.81 -18.43 0.83
C ASN A 472 -15.18 -19.24 1.98
N GLU A 473 -14.92 -18.58 3.13
CA GLU A 473 -14.35 -19.17 4.35
C GLU A 473 -15.04 -20.48 4.75
N GLY A 474 -16.36 -20.57 4.60
CA GLY A 474 -17.14 -21.76 4.97
C GLY A 474 -16.64 -23.05 4.30
N LYS A 475 -16.10 -22.93 3.08
CA LYS A 475 -15.53 -24.06 2.31
C LYS A 475 -14.02 -24.14 2.44
N ASN A 476 -13.31 -23.06 2.11
CA ASN A 476 -11.84 -23.07 2.05
C ASN A 476 -11.14 -22.95 3.42
N LYS A 477 -11.87 -22.65 4.50
CA LYS A 477 -11.36 -22.51 5.88
C LYS A 477 -10.37 -21.35 6.07
N MET A 478 -10.35 -20.38 5.16
CA MET A 478 -9.48 -19.20 5.19
C MET A 478 -10.29 -17.96 5.60
N ASN A 479 -10.22 -17.62 6.88
CA ASN A 479 -10.81 -16.39 7.40
C ASN A 479 -9.96 -15.15 7.07
N LEU A 480 -10.51 -13.95 7.29
CA LEU A 480 -9.84 -12.68 6.97
C LEU A 480 -8.48 -12.54 7.67
N TRP A 481 -8.38 -12.93 8.94
CA TRP A 481 -7.13 -12.85 9.71
C TRP A 481 -6.06 -13.80 9.15
N ASN A 482 -6.43 -15.05 8.85
CA ASN A 482 -5.54 -16.05 8.26
C ASN A 482 -5.01 -15.60 6.90
N VAL A 483 -5.90 -15.11 6.02
CA VAL A 483 -5.48 -14.55 4.72
C VAL A 483 -4.52 -13.38 4.93
N SER A 484 -4.80 -12.51 5.90
CA SER A 484 -3.94 -11.35 6.18
C SER A 484 -2.55 -11.75 6.69
N MET A 485 -2.46 -12.79 7.54
CA MET A 485 -1.17 -13.31 8.03
C MET A 485 -0.29 -13.89 6.91
N ILE A 486 -0.89 -14.60 5.95
CA ILE A 486 -0.16 -15.18 4.82
C ILE A 486 0.24 -14.11 3.78
N VAL A 487 -0.61 -13.10 3.58
CA VAL A 487 -0.39 -12.10 2.53
C VAL A 487 0.55 -10.98 2.98
N ALA A 488 0.48 -10.55 4.24
CA ALA A 488 1.34 -9.49 4.78
C ALA A 488 2.84 -9.66 4.51
N PRO A 489 3.48 -10.83 4.72
CA PRO A 489 4.89 -11.00 4.45
C PRO A 489 5.24 -10.83 2.96
N ASN A 490 4.34 -11.22 2.06
CA ASN A 490 4.52 -11.06 0.61
C ASN A 490 4.37 -9.60 0.15
N LEU A 491 3.68 -8.75 0.92
CA LEU A 491 3.46 -7.33 0.59
C LEU A 491 4.50 -6.39 1.20
N PHE A 492 5.02 -6.72 2.38
CA PHE A 492 5.79 -5.77 3.21
C PHE A 492 7.20 -6.22 3.62
N ILE A 493 7.54 -7.51 3.54
CA ILE A 493 8.86 -7.97 4.00
C ILE A 493 9.89 -7.83 2.89
N TYR A 494 10.85 -6.93 3.11
CA TYR A 494 12.07 -6.80 2.34
C TYR A 494 13.11 -7.85 2.76
N LYS A 495 13.92 -8.32 1.81
CA LYS A 495 15.07 -9.19 2.04
C LYS A 495 16.12 -8.43 2.89
N GLY A 496 16.05 -8.52 4.21
CA GLY A 496 16.99 -7.89 5.14
C GLY A 496 17.08 -8.65 6.47
N LYS A 497 18.31 -8.90 6.93
CA LYS A 497 18.61 -9.73 8.12
C LYS A 497 18.35 -8.97 9.43
N ARG A 498 17.47 -9.47 10.32
CA ARG A 498 17.73 -9.89 11.73
C ARG A 498 16.46 -9.81 12.63
N ALA A 499 16.05 -10.96 13.16
CA ALA A 499 14.94 -11.11 14.10
C ALA A 499 15.18 -10.46 15.47
N ASN A 500 14.40 -9.42 15.78
CA ASN A 500 14.27 -8.80 17.11
C ASN A 500 12.77 -8.75 17.53
N GLN A 501 12.46 -8.55 18.82
CA GLN A 501 11.07 -8.46 19.32
C GLN A 501 10.22 -7.36 18.64
N GLN A 502 10.87 -6.33 18.09
CA GLN A 502 10.26 -5.32 17.23
C GLN A 502 9.69 -5.90 15.92
N GLU A 503 10.29 -6.95 15.35
CA GLU A 503 9.78 -7.60 14.13
C GLU A 503 8.46 -8.34 14.40
N MET A 504 8.30 -8.98 15.56
CA MET A 504 7.07 -9.68 15.91
C MET A 504 5.89 -8.72 16.08
N GLN A 505 6.14 -7.55 16.68
CA GLN A 505 5.13 -6.50 16.78
C GLN A 505 4.81 -5.90 15.40
N ALA A 506 5.83 -5.66 14.57
CA ALA A 506 5.64 -5.23 13.19
C ALA A 506 4.87 -6.27 12.34
N ALA A 507 5.07 -7.57 12.56
CA ALA A 507 4.36 -8.65 11.89
C ALA A 507 2.84 -8.62 12.19
N ALA A 508 2.47 -8.52 13.47
CA ALA A 508 1.07 -8.40 13.86
C ALA A 508 0.42 -7.12 13.30
N THR A 509 1.17 -6.01 13.33
CA THR A 509 0.72 -4.72 12.78
C THR A 509 0.52 -4.80 11.27
N THR A 510 1.47 -5.34 10.50
CA THR A 510 1.35 -5.50 9.04
C THR A 510 0.23 -6.45 8.64
N ALA A 511 0.01 -7.54 9.38
CA ALA A 511 -1.17 -8.39 9.19
C ALA A 511 -2.48 -7.62 9.44
N HIS A 512 -2.55 -6.81 10.50
CA HIS A 512 -3.73 -5.97 10.73
C HIS A 512 -3.92 -4.92 9.63
N ILE A 513 -2.85 -4.36 9.06
CA ILE A 513 -2.92 -3.46 7.91
C ILE A 513 -3.53 -4.16 6.69
N VAL A 514 -3.07 -5.36 6.34
CA VAL A 514 -3.67 -6.17 5.25
C VAL A 514 -5.14 -6.46 5.55
N ARG A 515 -5.48 -6.75 6.80
CA ARG A 515 -6.87 -6.96 7.21
C ARG A 515 -7.73 -5.73 6.90
N LEU A 516 -7.27 -4.54 7.24
CA LEU A 516 -7.99 -3.29 6.93
C LEU A 516 -8.11 -3.06 5.42
N LEU A 517 -7.04 -3.32 4.66
CA LEU A 517 -7.00 -3.21 3.20
C LEU A 517 -8.08 -4.10 2.55
N ILE A 518 -8.17 -5.37 2.95
CA ILE A 518 -9.17 -6.31 2.41
C ILE A 518 -10.58 -5.91 2.86
N ARG A 519 -10.77 -5.57 4.15
CA ARG A 519 -12.11 -5.32 4.72
C ARG A 519 -12.79 -4.07 4.16
N TYR A 520 -12.02 -3.01 3.94
CA TYR A 520 -12.51 -1.68 3.57
C TYR A 520 -12.06 -1.23 2.19
N GLN A 521 -11.67 -2.17 1.33
CA GLN A 521 -11.21 -1.93 -0.03
C GLN A 521 -12.12 -0.98 -0.83
N ASP A 522 -13.45 -1.15 -0.71
CA ASP A 522 -14.42 -0.35 -1.45
C ASP A 522 -14.38 1.14 -1.06
N ILE A 523 -14.01 1.45 0.20
CA ILE A 523 -13.90 2.83 0.72
C ILE A 523 -12.54 3.42 0.39
N LEU A 524 -11.50 2.58 0.36
CA LEU A 524 -10.13 3.03 0.15
C LEU A 524 -9.89 3.55 -1.27
N TRP A 525 -10.70 3.12 -2.26
CA TRP A 525 -10.60 3.49 -3.67
C TRP A 525 -11.63 4.55 -4.13
N THR A 526 -12.27 5.25 -3.19
CA THR A 526 -13.25 6.32 -3.48
C THR A 526 -12.76 7.67 -3.00
N VAL A 527 -12.95 8.71 -3.81
CA VAL A 527 -12.63 10.11 -3.52
C VAL A 527 -13.90 10.92 -3.33
#